data_AF-A0A7X1KC00-F1
#
_entry.id   AF-A0A7X1KC00-F1
#
_cell.length_a   1.000
_cell.length_b   1.000
_cell.length_c   1.000
_cell.angle_alpha   90.00
_cell.angle_beta   90.00
_cell.angle_gamma   90.00
#
_symmetry.space_group_name_H-M   'P 1'
#
loop_
_entity.id
_entity.type
_entity.pdbx_description
1 polymer ?
#
loop_
_entity_poly.entity_id
_entity_poly.type
_entity_poly.pdbx_seq_one_letter_code
_entity_poly.pdbx_strand_id
1 'polypeptide(L)'
;MSASPSAALDAGFDLARDTAALLVESWSLSLESAAVIWLRLGKLAALDASALAEGELMLGEKVQAAVEHSWRLASGGFGLTPHRAARGSVAFYRRQVAANRRRLSRREG
;
A
#
# COMPACT_ATOMS: atom_id res chain seq x y z
N MET A 1 33.03 -22.08 -10.93
CA MET A 1 31.78 -22.40 -11.65
C MET A 1 31.24 -21.08 -12.20
N SER A 2 31.55 -20.70 -13.44
CA SER A 2 31.05 -19.43 -14.00
C SER A 2 29.62 -19.67 -14.51
N ALA A 3 28.69 -18.78 -14.16
CA ALA A 3 27.32 -18.85 -14.69
C ALA A 3 27.35 -18.69 -16.22
N SER A 4 26.51 -19.46 -16.93
CA SER A 4 26.40 -19.38 -18.39
C SER A 4 25.82 -18.02 -18.83
N PRO A 5 26.26 -17.42 -19.94
CA PRO A 5 25.78 -16.11 -20.42
C PRO A 5 24.25 -16.02 -20.58
N SER A 6 23.59 -17.14 -20.90
CA SER A 6 22.12 -17.21 -21.00
C SER A 6 21.43 -16.99 -19.65
N ALA A 7 21.98 -17.56 -18.57
CA ALA A 7 21.40 -17.43 -17.23
C ALA A 7 21.46 -15.99 -16.70
N ALA A 8 22.47 -15.22 -17.11
CA ALA A 8 22.57 -13.80 -16.76
C ALA A 8 21.53 -12.95 -17.51
N LEU A 9 21.24 -13.28 -18.77
CA LEU A 9 20.19 -12.61 -19.56
C LEU A 9 18.80 -12.92 -19.01
N ASP A 10 18.52 -14.18 -18.69
CA ASP A 10 17.25 -14.61 -18.10
C ASP A 10 16.99 -13.91 -16.76
N ALA A 11 18.01 -13.82 -15.90
CA ALA A 11 17.93 -13.07 -14.65
C ALA A 11 17.68 -11.57 -14.87
N GLY A 12 18.23 -10.99 -15.93
CA GLY A 12 17.97 -9.60 -16.33
C GLY A 12 16.52 -9.38 -16.78
N PHE A 13 15.97 -10.29 -17.59
CA PHE A 13 14.57 -10.24 -18.02
C PHE A 13 13.59 -10.43 -16.85
N ASP A 14 13.90 -11.31 -15.90
CA ASP A 14 13.08 -11.51 -14.71
C ASP A 14 13.06 -10.28 -13.81
N LEU A 15 14.21 -9.63 -13.59
CA LEU A 15 14.28 -8.37 -12.84
C LEU A 15 13.44 -7.25 -13.50
N ALA A 16 13.50 -7.15 -14.83
CA ALA A 16 12.73 -6.16 -15.58
C ALA A 16 11.21 -6.42 -15.48
N ARG A 17 10.79 -7.68 -15.58
CA ARG A 17 9.38 -8.10 -15.43
C ARG A 17 8.87 -7.81 -14.02
N ASP A 18 9.67 -8.15 -13.01
CA ASP A 18 9.38 -7.92 -11.60
C ASP A 18 9.26 -6.42 -11.27
N THR A 19 10.16 -5.60 -11.82
CA THR A 19 10.11 -4.13 -11.68
C THR A 19 8.87 -3.54 -12.33
N ALA A 20 8.51 -4.01 -13.53
CA ALA A 20 7.29 -3.58 -14.22
C ALA A 20 6.04 -3.95 -13.41
N ALA A 21 5.99 -5.17 -12.85
CA ALA A 21 4.89 -5.60 -11.99
C ALA A 21 4.77 -4.72 -10.74
N LEU A 22 5.89 -4.43 -10.06
CA LEU A 22 5.91 -3.53 -8.90
C LEU A 22 5.43 -2.11 -9.24
N LEU A 23 5.78 -1.58 -10.40
CA LEU A 23 5.32 -0.26 -10.86
C LEU A 23 3.81 -0.23 -11.07
N VAL A 24 3.26 -1.26 -11.74
CA VAL A 24 1.81 -1.39 -11.95
C VAL A 24 1.07 -1.54 -10.61
N GLU A 25 1.57 -2.36 -9.70
CA GLU A 25 0.98 -2.54 -8.37
C GLU A 25 1.01 -1.25 -7.54
N SER A 26 2.11 -0.51 -7.59
CA SER A 26 2.28 0.78 -6.91
C SER A 26 1.35 1.86 -7.49
N TRP A 27 1.17 1.87 -8.81
CA TRP A 27 0.24 2.77 -9.50
C TRP A 27 -1.21 2.46 -9.11
N SER A 28 -1.61 1.18 -9.11
CA SER A 28 -2.94 0.75 -8.65
C SER A 28 -3.20 1.16 -7.20
N LEU A 29 -2.22 0.96 -6.31
CA LEU A 29 -2.32 1.35 -4.91
C LEU A 29 -2.48 2.87 -4.74
N SER A 30 -1.79 3.65 -5.58
CA SER A 30 -1.90 5.12 -5.58
C SER A 30 -3.31 5.57 -5.99
N LEU A 31 -3.90 4.94 -7.01
CA LEU A 31 -5.28 5.21 -7.43
C LEU A 31 -6.31 4.82 -6.36
N GLU A 32 -6.15 3.66 -5.71
CA GLU A 32 -7.02 3.23 -4.61
C GLU A 32 -6.92 4.20 -3.41
N SER A 33 -5.72 4.68 -3.10
CA SER A 33 -5.48 5.66 -2.05
C SER A 33 -6.11 7.02 -2.38
N ALA A 34 -5.99 7.48 -3.63
CA ALA A 34 -6.63 8.71 -4.10
C ALA A 34 -8.16 8.65 -4.00
N ALA A 35 -8.77 7.52 -4.35
CA ALA A 35 -10.22 7.31 -4.20
C ALA A 35 -10.66 7.36 -2.73
N VAL A 36 -9.88 6.77 -1.81
CA VAL A 36 -10.14 6.88 -0.37
C VAL A 36 -10.02 8.33 0.09
N ILE A 37 -8.99 9.07 -0.31
CA ILE A 37 -8.85 10.50 0.03
C ILE A 37 -10.05 11.31 -0.50
N TRP A 38 -10.52 11.03 -1.70
CA TRP A 38 -11.68 11.70 -2.30
C TRP A 38 -12.98 11.45 -1.52
N LEU A 39 -13.28 10.20 -1.16
CA LEU A 39 -14.43 9.84 -0.30
C LEU A 39 -14.37 10.56 1.06
N ARG A 40 -13.15 10.73 1.59
CA ARG A 40 -12.90 11.42 2.87
C ARG A 40 -13.09 12.92 2.78
N LEU A 41 -12.63 13.53 1.69
CA LEU A 41 -12.91 14.94 1.38
C LEU A 41 -14.43 15.16 1.27
N GLY A 42 -15.16 14.24 0.65
CA GLY A 42 -16.63 14.29 0.59
C GLY A 42 -17.30 14.27 1.97
N LYS A 43 -16.86 13.41 2.89
CA LYS A 43 -17.37 13.39 4.27
C LYS A 43 -16.96 14.62 5.08
N LEU A 44 -15.73 15.10 4.90
CA LEU A 44 -15.22 16.30 5.57
C LEU A 44 -15.92 17.58 5.10
N ALA A 45 -16.42 17.61 3.85
CA ALA A 45 -17.17 18.74 3.31
C ALA A 45 -18.49 19.02 4.04
N ALA A 46 -19.02 18.06 4.81
CA ALA A 46 -20.20 18.27 5.66
C ALA A 46 -19.93 19.23 6.85
N LEU A 47 -18.66 19.45 7.22
CA LEU A 47 -18.22 20.36 8.30
C LEU A 47 -18.99 20.19 9.63
N ASP A 48 -19.49 18.99 9.90
CA ASP A 48 -20.24 18.66 11.11
C ASP A 48 -19.41 17.84 12.11
N ALA A 49 -19.97 17.58 13.29
CA ALA A 49 -19.29 16.81 14.34
C ALA A 49 -18.99 15.35 13.91
N SER A 50 -19.79 14.79 13.00
CA SER A 50 -19.57 13.43 12.49
C SER A 50 -18.39 13.37 11.53
N ALA A 51 -18.22 14.42 10.73
CA ALA A 51 -17.11 14.60 9.81
C ALA A 51 -15.77 14.76 10.55
N LEU A 52 -15.76 15.52 11.66
CA LEU A 52 -14.59 15.67 12.54
C LEU A 52 -14.18 14.33 13.20
N ALA A 53 -15.13 13.63 13.80
CA ALA A 53 -14.87 12.33 14.43
C ALA A 53 -14.35 11.29 13.43
N GLU A 54 -14.88 11.31 12.20
CA GLU A 54 -14.41 10.45 11.12
C GLU A 54 -13.00 10.85 10.65
N GLY A 55 -12.69 12.15 10.61
CA GLY A 55 -11.35 12.68 10.32
C GLY A 55 -10.29 12.20 11.30
N GLU A 56 -10.58 12.26 12.61
CA GLU A 56 -9.70 11.78 13.68
C GLU A 56 -9.43 10.28 13.58
N LEU A 57 -10.49 9.49 13.40
CA LEU A 57 -10.38 8.04 13.22
C LEU A 57 -9.48 7.71 12.01
N MET A 58 -9.68 8.42 10.89
CA MET A 58 -8.90 8.20 9.67
C MET A 58 -7.44 8.60 9.80
N LEU A 59 -7.13 9.59 10.62
CA LEU A 59 -5.75 9.94 10.94
C LEU A 59 -5.11 8.85 11.80
N GLY A 60 -5.81 8.36 12.83
CA GLY A 60 -5.37 7.23 13.65
C GLY A 60 -5.07 5.98 12.83
N GLU A 61 -5.95 5.61 11.91
CA GLU A 61 -5.75 4.48 10.98
C GLU A 61 -4.48 4.66 10.12
N LYS A 62 -4.20 5.88 9.63
CA LYS A 62 -3.00 6.15 8.82
C LYS A 62 -1.73 6.06 9.66
N VAL A 63 -1.72 6.67 10.83
CA VAL A 63 -0.56 6.67 11.74
C VAL A 63 -0.24 5.24 12.18
N GLN A 64 -1.25 4.47 12.57
CA GLN A 64 -1.07 3.07 12.95
C GLN A 64 -0.50 2.24 11.79
N ALA A 65 -1.04 2.38 10.59
CA ALA A 65 -0.53 1.67 9.41
C ALA A 65 0.92 2.08 9.07
N ALA A 66 1.27 3.36 9.19
CA ALA A 66 2.63 3.85 8.91
C ALA A 66 3.65 3.34 9.94
N VAL A 67 3.29 3.31 11.23
CA VAL A 67 4.13 2.77 12.30
C VAL A 67 4.34 1.27 12.11
N GLU A 68 3.27 0.52 11.86
CA GLU A 68 3.34 -0.92 11.65
C GLU A 68 4.15 -1.26 10.39
N HIS A 69 3.98 -0.51 9.31
CA HIS A 69 4.77 -0.66 8.09
C HIS A 69 6.25 -0.39 8.33
N SER A 70 6.57 0.73 8.99
CA SER A 70 7.96 1.12 9.29
C SER A 70 8.64 0.09 10.19
N TRP A 71 7.93 -0.44 11.19
CA TRP A 71 8.44 -1.51 12.05
C TRP A 71 8.69 -2.80 11.28
N ARG A 72 7.73 -3.24 10.44
CA ARG A 72 7.89 -4.44 9.60
C ARG A 72 9.02 -4.29 8.59
N LEU A 73 9.26 -3.08 8.10
CA LEU A 73 10.37 -2.80 7.19
C LEU A 73 11.71 -2.86 7.95
N ALA A 74 11.82 -2.17 9.09
CA ALA A 74 13.04 -2.12 9.90
C ALA A 74 13.43 -3.48 10.49
N SER A 75 12.45 -4.31 10.85
CA SER A 75 12.67 -5.66 11.36
C SER A 75 12.95 -6.71 10.27
N GLY A 76 12.90 -6.33 8.99
CA GLY A 76 13.03 -7.29 7.88
C GLY A 76 11.80 -8.19 7.70
N GLY A 77 10.66 -7.85 8.30
CA GLY A 77 9.39 -8.58 8.21
C GLY A 77 8.77 -8.65 6.81
N PHE A 78 9.29 -7.89 5.85
CA PHE A 78 8.97 -8.01 4.42
C PHE A 78 10.03 -8.78 3.61
N GLY A 79 11.08 -9.27 4.27
CA GLY A 79 12.23 -9.92 3.65
C GLY A 79 13.47 -9.03 3.61
N LEU A 80 14.63 -9.66 3.44
CA LEU A 80 15.94 -9.01 3.51
C LEU A 80 16.44 -8.44 2.16
N THR A 81 15.71 -8.70 1.07
CA THR A 81 16.06 -8.15 -0.24
C THR A 81 15.18 -6.93 -0.55
N PRO A 82 15.72 -5.89 -1.23
CA PRO A 82 14.95 -4.69 -1.58
C PRO A 82 13.64 -5.01 -2.33
N HIS A 83 13.69 -6.00 -3.24
CA HIS A 83 12.52 -6.44 -4.01
C HIS A 83 11.42 -7.04 -3.12
N ARG A 84 11.78 -7.94 -2.18
CA ARG A 84 10.80 -8.54 -1.26
C ARG A 84 10.23 -7.49 -0.30
N ALA A 85 11.08 -6.58 0.18
CA ALA A 85 10.67 -5.46 1.02
C ALA A 85 9.64 -4.55 0.34
N ALA A 86 9.88 -4.20 -0.93
CA ALA A 86 8.95 -3.41 -1.74
C ALA A 86 7.61 -4.13 -1.95
N ARG A 87 7.63 -5.39 -2.38
CA ARG A 87 6.41 -6.18 -2.59
C ARG A 87 5.59 -6.37 -1.30
N GLY A 88 6.26 -6.66 -0.19
CA GLY A 88 5.62 -6.78 1.12
C GLY A 88 4.98 -5.49 1.59
N SER A 89 5.62 -4.35 1.31
CA SER A 89 5.11 -3.00 1.60
C SER A 89 3.82 -2.72 0.83
N VAL A 90 3.80 -3.00 -0.48
CA VAL A 90 2.60 -2.80 -1.31
C VAL A 90 1.46 -3.70 -0.83
N ALA A 91 1.72 -5.00 -0.61
CA ALA A 91 0.72 -5.93 -0.11
C ALA A 91 0.16 -5.53 1.26
N PHE A 92 0.99 -4.95 2.14
CA PHE A 92 0.56 -4.41 3.42
C PHE A 92 -0.44 -3.27 3.23
N TYR A 93 -0.11 -2.24 2.45
CA TYR A 93 -0.99 -1.09 2.25
C TYR A 93 -2.29 -1.46 1.54
N ARG A 94 -2.28 -2.41 0.59
CA ARG A 94 -3.52 -2.92 -0.05
C ARG A 94 -4.50 -3.50 0.96
N ARG A 95 -4.02 -4.23 1.98
CA ARG A 95 -4.87 -4.76 3.05
C ARG A 95 -5.51 -3.64 3.88
N GLN A 96 -4.74 -2.60 4.20
CA GLN A 96 -5.23 -1.44 4.96
C GLN A 96 -6.31 -0.69 4.19
N VAL A 97 -6.08 -0.45 2.89
CA VAL A 97 -7.05 0.22 2.02
C VAL A 97 -8.33 -0.60 1.85
N ALA A 98 -8.22 -1.92 1.65
CA ALA A 98 -9.37 -2.81 1.56
C ALA A 98 -10.19 -2.83 2.87
N ALA A 99 -9.52 -2.81 4.03
CA ALA A 99 -10.19 -2.70 5.33
C ALA A 99 -10.95 -1.35 5.45
N ASN A 100 -10.32 -0.27 5.01
CA ASN A 100 -10.93 1.06 5.03
C ASN A 100 -12.17 1.15 4.15
N ARG A 101 -12.07 0.68 2.91
CA ARG A 101 -13.18 0.65 1.96
C ARG A 101 -14.37 -0.14 2.49
N ARG A 102 -14.13 -1.31 3.11
CA ARG A 102 -15.18 -2.11 3.75
C ARG A 102 -15.84 -1.41 4.94
N ARG A 103 -15.08 -0.61 5.72
CA ARG A 103 -15.63 0.17 6.84
C ARG A 103 -16.53 1.29 6.33
N LEU A 104 -16.08 2.00 5.30
CA LEU A 104 -16.82 3.09 4.68
C LEU A 104 -18.12 2.61 4.04
N SER A 105 -18.06 1.53 3.24
CA SER A 105 -19.25 0.99 2.58
C SER A 105 -20.32 0.48 3.54
N ARG A 106 -19.95 0.04 4.75
CA ARG A 106 -20.90 -0.37 5.80
C ARG A 106 -21.56 0.79 6.54
N ARG A 107 -21.03 2.02 6.41
CA ARG A 107 -21.58 3.22 7.05
C ARG A 107 -22.44 4.05 6.10
N GLU A 108 -22.40 3.74 4.80
CA GLU A 108 -23.14 4.44 3.73
C GLU A 108 -24.40 3.69 3.28
N GLY A 109 -24.70 2.52 3.88
CA GLY A 109 -25.96 1.79 3.74
C GLY A 109 -26.62 1.66 5.10
#